data_AF-A0A6G0WL10-F1
#
_entry.id   AF-A0A6G0WL10-F1
#
_cell.length_a   1.000
_cell.length_b   1.000
_cell.length_c   1.000
_cell.angle_alpha   90.00
_cell.angle_beta   90.00
_cell.angle_gamma   90.00
#
_symmetry.space_group_name_H-M   'P 1'
#
loop_
_entity.id
_entity.type
_entity.pdbx_description
1 polymer ?
#
loop_
_entity_poly.entity_id
_entity_poly.type
_entity_poly.pdbx_seq_one_letter_code
_entity_poly.pdbx_strand_id
1 'polypeptide(L)'
;MPEDITSVMSIAEAIESNNSIEHLELDDEPVGLSGIKRLIKSGTSPERAVQLRSIHVNNCELSRKSHLAIRRFARKSGVKISLKR
;
A
#
# COMPACT_ATOMS: atom_id res chain seq x y z
N MET A 1 10.28 8.75 -16.00
CA MET A 1 8.82 8.71 -16.23
C MET A 1 8.15 9.19 -14.94
N PRO A 2 7.38 10.30 -14.95
CA PRO A 2 6.71 10.84 -13.75
C PRO A 2 5.26 10.35 -13.55
N GLU A 3 4.74 9.49 -14.42
CA GLU A 3 3.31 9.09 -14.42
C GLU A 3 2.96 8.12 -13.29
N ASP A 4 3.93 7.34 -12.79
CA ASP A 4 3.71 6.26 -11.83
C ASP A 4 3.35 6.74 -10.41
N ILE A 5 3.89 7.90 -9.99
CA ILE A 5 3.62 8.46 -8.66
C ILE A 5 2.19 8.98 -8.57
N THR A 6 1.67 9.53 -9.67
CA THR A 6 0.32 10.11 -9.73
C THR A 6 -0.74 9.02 -9.56
N SER A 7 -0.55 7.84 -10.17
CA SER A 7 -1.51 6.74 -10.12
C SER A 7 -1.73 6.22 -8.68
N VAL A 8 -0.65 5.95 -7.94
CA VAL A 8 -0.74 5.43 -6.57
C VAL A 8 -1.35 6.44 -5.60
N MET A 9 -1.08 7.73 -5.81
CA MET A 9 -1.62 8.79 -4.97
C MET A 9 -3.14 8.86 -5.12
N SER A 10 -3.66 8.77 -6.35
CA SER A 10 -5.11 8.69 -6.59
C SER A 10 -5.74 7.44 -5.98
N ILE A 11 -5.06 6.29 -6.03
CA ILE A 11 -5.53 5.07 -5.35
C ILE A 11 -5.58 5.29 -3.83
N ALA A 12 -4.56 5.94 -3.24
CA ALA A 12 -4.55 6.21 -1.81
C ALA A 12 -5.69 7.15 -1.37
N GLU A 13 -5.96 8.20 -2.14
CA GLU A 13 -7.09 9.12 -1.90
C GLU A 13 -8.44 8.40 -2.03
N ALA A 14 -8.58 7.53 -3.03
CA ALA A 14 -9.75 6.68 -3.19
C ALA A 14 -9.92 5.72 -2.00
N ILE A 15 -8.84 5.12 -1.50
CA ILE A 15 -8.90 4.25 -0.31
C ILE A 15 -9.30 5.03 0.94
N GLU A 16 -8.74 6.22 1.13
CA GLU A 16 -9.00 7.08 2.28
C GLU A 16 -10.48 7.49 2.39
N SER A 17 -11.11 7.76 1.24
CA SER A 17 -12.56 8.05 1.16
C SER A 17 -13.44 6.79 1.09
N ASN A 18 -12.87 5.61 0.86
CA ASN A 18 -13.62 4.36 0.75
C ASN A 18 -13.77 3.66 2.10
N ASN A 19 -15.02 3.40 2.49
CA ASN A 19 -15.39 2.80 3.78
C ASN A 19 -15.66 1.29 3.74
N SER A 20 -15.25 0.60 2.67
CA SER A 20 -15.58 -0.82 2.42
C SER A 20 -14.39 -1.69 2.03
N ILE A 21 -13.32 -1.11 1.46
CA ILE A 21 -12.18 -1.88 0.97
C ILE A 21 -11.32 -2.36 2.15
N GLU A 22 -11.22 -3.69 2.28
CA GLU A 22 -10.37 -4.37 3.27
C GLU A 22 -9.11 -4.98 2.65
N HIS A 23 -9.13 -5.20 1.34
CA HIS A 23 -8.09 -5.93 0.62
C HIS A 23 -7.75 -5.16 -0.66
N LEU A 24 -6.45 -4.93 -0.88
CA LEU A 24 -5.93 -4.24 -2.06
C LEU A 24 -4.89 -5.11 -2.76
N GLU A 25 -5.00 -5.23 -4.07
CA GLU A 25 -4.07 -5.94 -4.94
C GLU A 25 -3.51 -4.99 -5.99
N LEU A 26 -2.20 -4.85 -6.00
CA LEU A 26 -1.41 -4.00 -6.90
C LEU A 26 -0.13 -4.75 -7.30
N ASP A 27 -0.29 -6.05 -7.58
CA ASP A 27 0.78 -6.87 -8.11
C ASP A 27 1.18 -6.34 -9.50
N ASP A 28 2.47 -6.45 -9.84
CA ASP A 28 3.04 -5.99 -11.11
C ASP A 28 2.96 -4.46 -11.35
N GLU A 29 2.62 -3.67 -10.33
CA GLU A 29 2.53 -2.22 -10.42
C GLU A 29 3.79 -1.51 -9.84
N PRO A 30 4.27 -0.41 -10.46
CA PRO A 30 5.47 0.32 -10.00
C PRO A 30 5.19 1.24 -8.80
N VAL A 31 4.61 0.70 -7.71
CA VAL A 31 4.07 1.49 -6.58
C VAL A 31 5.15 2.16 -5.72
N GLY A 32 6.36 1.58 -5.69
CA GLY A 32 7.49 2.09 -4.92
C GLY A 32 7.30 2.10 -3.39
N LEU A 33 8.38 2.37 -2.65
CA LEU A 33 8.35 2.35 -1.17
C LEU A 33 7.41 3.42 -0.57
N SER A 34 7.45 4.63 -1.11
CA SER A 34 6.65 5.77 -0.64
C SER A 34 5.16 5.54 -0.90
N GLY A 35 4.82 5.08 -2.11
CA GLY A 35 3.46 4.77 -2.50
C GLY A 35 2.83 3.70 -1.60
N ILE A 36 3.53 2.58 -1.36
CA ILE A 36 3.03 1.52 -0.48
C ILE A 36 2.81 2.02 0.95
N LYS A 37 3.71 2.86 1.48
CA LYS A 37 3.51 3.47 2.79
C LYS A 37 2.30 4.40 2.82
N ARG A 38 2.06 5.14 1.73
CA ARG A 38 0.89 6.02 1.62
C ARG A 38 -0.40 5.20 1.59
N LEU A 39 -0.45 4.14 0.78
CA LEU A 39 -1.59 3.21 0.73
C LEU A 39 -1.91 2.60 2.09
N ILE A 40 -0.89 2.13 2.82
CA ILE A 40 -1.07 1.59 4.17
C ILE A 40 -1.62 2.66 5.11
N LYS A 41 -1.09 3.89 5.07
CA LYS A 41 -1.58 5.00 5.92
C LYS A 41 -3.03 5.36 5.63
N SER A 42 -3.37 5.56 4.35
CA SER A 42 -4.74 5.87 3.93
C SER A 42 -5.69 4.73 4.30
N GLY A 43 -5.28 3.48 4.06
CA GLY A 43 -6.04 2.29 4.42
C GLY A 43 -6.19 2.06 5.92
N THR A 44 -5.29 2.58 6.76
CA THR A 44 -5.41 2.52 8.22
C THR A 44 -5.78 3.85 8.86
N SER A 45 -6.39 4.76 8.10
CA SER A 45 -6.82 6.05 8.64
C SER A 45 -7.96 5.84 9.65
N PRO A 46 -7.94 6.51 10.81
CA PRO A 46 -9.03 6.44 11.79
C PRO A 46 -10.35 7.00 11.26
N GLU A 47 -10.31 7.76 10.15
CA GLU A 47 -11.51 8.32 9.51
C GLU A 47 -12.31 7.27 8.70
N ARG A 48 -11.70 6.12 8.41
CA ARG A 48 -12.36 5.02 7.68
C ARG A 48 -13.18 4.16 8.63
N ALA A 49 -14.42 3.88 8.23
CA ALA A 49 -15.29 2.94 8.94
C ALA A 49 -14.72 1.52 8.97
N VAL A 50 -13.99 1.14 7.91
CA VAL A 50 -13.34 -0.17 7.78
C VAL A 50 -11.86 0.02 7.46
N GLN A 51 -11.01 -0.71 8.18
CA GLN A 51 -9.56 -0.64 8.05
C GLN A 51 -9.05 -1.65 7.01
N LEU A 52 -8.02 -1.28 6.27
CA LEU A 52 -7.36 -2.19 5.33
C LEU A 52 -6.70 -3.34 6.11
N ARG A 53 -7.06 -4.58 5.78
CA ARG A 53 -6.53 -5.78 6.41
C ARG A 53 -5.34 -6.35 5.66
N SER A 54 -5.34 -6.27 4.33
CA SER A 54 -4.20 -6.74 3.54
C SER A 54 -3.92 -5.92 2.29
N ILE A 55 -2.64 -5.89 1.93
CA ILE A 55 -2.15 -5.36 0.65
C ILE A 55 -1.20 -6.36 -0.02
N HIS A 56 -1.41 -6.60 -1.31
CA HIS A 56 -0.54 -7.39 -2.17
C HIS A 56 0.14 -6.45 -3.17
N VAL A 57 1.47 -6.49 -3.15
CA VAL A 57 2.36 -5.65 -3.97
C VAL A 57 3.55 -6.49 -4.38
N ASN A 58 3.25 -7.59 -5.06
CA ASN A 58 4.24 -8.50 -5.61
C ASN A 58 4.80 -7.92 -6.92
N ASN A 59 6.07 -8.22 -7.21
CA ASN A 59 6.75 -7.77 -8.43
C ASN A 59 6.81 -6.24 -8.65
N CYS A 60 6.71 -5.41 -7.61
CA CYS A 60 6.78 -3.95 -7.71
C CYS A 60 8.23 -3.37 -7.83
N GLU A 61 9.18 -4.13 -8.37
CA GLU A 61 10.60 -3.74 -8.54
C GLU A 61 11.29 -3.14 -7.28
N LEU A 62 10.95 -3.66 -6.10
CA LEU A 62 11.45 -3.12 -4.84
C LEU A 62 12.82 -3.67 -4.43
N SER A 63 13.70 -2.78 -3.96
CA SER A 63 14.95 -3.19 -3.33
C SER A 63 14.72 -4.06 -2.07
N ARG A 64 15.71 -4.90 -1.70
CA ARG A 64 15.65 -5.66 -0.42
C ARG A 64 15.43 -4.76 0.79
N LYS A 65 16.06 -3.56 0.79
CA LYS A 65 15.90 -2.56 1.85
C LYS A 65 14.45 -2.05 1.91
N SER A 66 13.85 -1.79 0.75
CA SER A 66 12.44 -1.39 0.64
C SER A 66 11.53 -2.49 1.18
N HIS A 67 11.72 -3.76 0.80
CA HIS A 67 10.96 -4.89 1.36
C HIS A 67 11.00 -4.93 2.89
N LEU A 68 12.18 -4.82 3.50
CA LEU A 68 12.32 -4.82 4.95
C LEU A 68 11.64 -3.62 5.60
N ALA A 69 11.79 -2.44 5.02
CA ALA A 69 11.15 -1.23 5.51
C ALA A 69 9.62 -1.33 5.47
N ILE A 70 9.06 -1.85 4.38
CA ILE A 70 7.61 -2.04 4.22
C ILE A 70 7.11 -3.09 5.20
N ARG A 71 7.76 -4.26 5.31
CA ARG A 71 7.35 -5.31 6.28
C ARG A 71 7.31 -4.79 7.71
N ARG A 72 8.29 -3.97 8.11
CA ARG A 72 8.29 -3.33 9.44
C ARG A 72 7.15 -2.33 9.58
N PHE A 73 6.88 -1.55 8.53
CA PHE A 73 5.81 -0.56 8.54
C PHE A 73 4.44 -1.23 8.63
N ALA A 74 4.14 -2.19 7.76
CA ALA A 74 2.89 -2.95 7.74
C ALA A 74 2.61 -3.64 9.08
N ARG A 75 3.65 -4.24 9.70
CA ARG A 75 3.53 -4.85 11.04
C ARG A 75 3.10 -3.85 12.10
N LYS A 76 3.63 -2.62 12.09
CA LYS A 76 3.23 -1.57 13.03
C LYS A 76 1.81 -1.11 12.81
N SER A 77 1.36 -1.10 11.55
CA SER A 77 0.00 -0.72 11.16
C SER A 77 -1.04 -1.84 11.33
N GLY A 78 -0.63 -3.07 11.66
CA GLY A 78 -1.53 -4.23 11.74
C GLY A 78 -2.00 -4.77 10.38
N VAL A 79 -1.47 -4.25 9.27
CA VAL A 79 -1.83 -4.66 7.91
C VAL A 79 -1.00 -5.88 7.51
N LYS A 80 -1.65 -6.93 7.02
CA LYS A 80 -0.95 -8.07 6.40
C LYS A 80 -0.42 -7.65 5.04
N ILE A 81 0.81 -8.03 4.71
CA ILE A 81 1.39 -7.66 3.42
C ILE A 81 2.02 -8.86 2.69
N SER A 82 1.68 -9.02 1.41
CA SER A 82 2.44 -9.86 0.49
C SER A 82 3.42 -9.00 -0.29
N LEU A 83 4.69 -9.42 -0.24
CA LEU A 83 5.81 -8.83 -0.98
C LEU A 83 6.64 -9.99 -1.54
N LYS A 84 6.33 -10.39 -2.77
CA LYS A 84 7.09 -11.36 -3.55
C LYS A 84 7.83 -10.63 -4.68
N ARG A 85 8.94 -11.24 -5.10
CA ARG A 85 9.66 -10.83 -6.31
C ARG A 85 9.11 -11.61 -7.48
#